data_AF-A0A5K0XKP0-F1
#
_entry.id   AF-A0A5K0XKP0-F1
#
_cell.length_a   1.000
_cell.length_b   1.000
_cell.length_c   1.000
_cell.angle_alpha   90.00
_cell.angle_beta   90.00
_cell.angle_gamma   90.00
#
_symmetry.space_group_name_H-M   'P 1'
#
loop_
_entity.id
_entity.type
_entity.pdbx_description
1 polymer ?
#
loop_
_entity_poly.entity_id
_entity_poly.type
_entity_poly.pdbx_seq_one_letter_code
_entity_poly.pdbx_strand_id
1 'polypeptide(L)'
;FLWRPRPPTLLSPEKEEEISKNLKKYSKKYEAEDQDVSLLLNEQDREKRRLLQEEWDGWLKEWKQLHEEEKIYRQDLRDGEPSDAEEEYEAKEVEVEEILDVTEEIVNFADEQE
;
A
#
# COMPACT_ATOMS: atom_id res chain seq x y z
N PHE A 1 0.03 23.44 16.82
CA PHE A 1 -1.12 23.52 15.89
C PHE A 1 -2.14 24.50 16.47
N LEU A 2 -2.63 25.45 15.66
CA LEU A 2 -3.73 26.35 16.02
C LEU A 2 -4.87 26.14 15.02
N TRP A 3 -6.08 25.91 15.53
CA TRP A 3 -7.27 25.83 14.70
C TRP A 3 -7.55 27.20 14.08
N ARG A 4 -8.02 27.20 12.83
CA ARG A 4 -8.46 28.43 12.17
C ARG A 4 -9.67 29.01 12.94
N PRO A 5 -9.75 30.34 13.11
CA PRO A 5 -10.89 30.97 13.78
C PRO A 5 -12.17 30.71 12.98
N ARG A 6 -13.27 30.41 13.68
CA ARG A 6 -14.57 30.22 13.03
C ARG A 6 -15.13 31.58 12.57
N PRO A 7 -15.68 31.68 11.35
CA PRO A 7 -16.33 32.89 10.89
C PRO A 7 -17.59 33.20 11.71
N PRO A 8 -18.07 34.47 11.70
CA PRO A 8 -19.29 34.87 12.39
C PRO A 8 -20.51 34.06 11.94
N THR A 9 -21.44 33.84 12.87
CA THR A 9 -22.70 33.16 12.57
C THR A 9 -23.58 34.04 11.69
N LEU A 10 -24.30 33.42 10.75
CA LEU A 10 -25.32 34.07 9.94
C LEU A 10 -26.71 34.03 10.61
N LEU A 11 -26.79 33.54 11.84
CA LEU A 11 -28.04 33.33 12.56
C LEU A 11 -28.50 34.65 13.18
N SER A 12 -29.80 34.88 13.16
CA SER A 12 -30.40 35.94 13.97
C SER A 12 -30.33 35.55 15.45
N PRO A 13 -30.24 36.52 16.38
CA PRO A 13 -30.15 36.25 17.82
C PRO A 13 -31.32 35.38 18.34
N GLU A 14 -32.52 35.56 17.78
CA GLU A 14 -33.70 34.76 18.11
C GLU A 14 -33.50 33.26 17.79
N LYS A 15 -32.86 32.96 16.65
CA LYS A 15 -32.57 31.58 16.25
C LYS A 15 -31.49 30.96 17.11
N GLU A 16 -30.48 31.73 17.52
CA GLU A 16 -29.45 31.25 18.43
C GLU A 16 -30.05 30.93 19.81
N GLU A 17 -30.96 31.75 20.31
CA GLU A 17 -31.70 31.46 21.53
C GLU A 17 -32.58 30.22 21.41
N GLU A 18 -33.30 30.05 20.29
CA GLU A 18 -34.12 28.87 20.04
C GLU A 18 -33.28 27.58 20.02
N ILE A 19 -32.13 27.62 19.32
CA ILE A 19 -31.19 26.51 19.24
C ILE A 19 -30.62 26.19 20.62
N SER A 20 -30.25 27.20 21.41
CA SER A 20 -29.72 26.98 22.76
C SER A 20 -30.76 26.36 23.70
N LYS A 21 -32.03 26.80 23.63
CA LYS A 21 -33.15 26.27 24.41
C LYS A 21 -33.45 24.81 24.05
N ASN A 22 -33.34 24.45 22.77
CA ASN A 22 -33.63 23.11 22.25
C ASN A 22 -32.38 22.22 22.05
N LEU A 23 -31.21 22.64 22.53
CA LEU A 23 -29.93 22.00 22.22
C LEU A 23 -29.90 20.50 22.57
N LYS A 24 -30.49 20.12 23.71
CA LYS A 24 -30.56 18.71 24.15
C LYS A 24 -31.36 17.82 23.19
N LYS A 25 -32.38 18.37 22.54
CA LYS A 25 -33.21 17.65 21.55
C LYS A 25 -32.43 17.46 20.26
N TYR A 26 -31.77 18.51 19.79
CA TYR A 26 -30.95 18.46 18.58
C TYR A 26 -29.72 17.57 18.75
N SER A 27 -29.03 17.67 19.88
CA SER A 27 -27.86 16.83 20.20
C SER A 27 -28.18 15.35 20.07
N LYS A 28 -29.24 14.87 20.74
CA LYS A 28 -29.62 13.44 20.68
C LYS A 28 -30.03 13.01 19.28
N LYS A 29 -30.75 13.87 18.54
CA LYS A 29 -31.18 13.56 17.18
C LYS A 29 -29.98 13.40 16.25
N TYR A 30 -29.09 14.39 16.21
CA TYR A 30 -27.95 14.37 15.30
C TYR A 30 -26.89 13.36 15.70
N GLU A 31 -26.71 13.10 16.99
CA GLU A 31 -25.78 12.05 17.45
C GLU A 31 -26.25 10.65 17.02
N ALA A 32 -27.56 10.38 17.04
CA ALA A 32 -28.12 9.14 16.51
C ALA A 32 -27.98 9.07 14.98
N GLU A 33 -28.33 10.13 14.25
CA GLU A 33 -28.17 10.19 12.79
C GLU A 33 -26.70 10.00 12.37
N ASP A 34 -25.76 10.64 13.06
CA ASP A 34 -24.32 10.49 12.79
C ASP A 34 -23.82 9.08 13.06
N GLN A 35 -24.29 8.44 14.14
CA GLN A 35 -23.97 7.04 14.45
C GLN A 35 -24.51 6.10 13.36
N ASP A 36 -25.77 6.28 12.96
CA ASP A 36 -26.40 5.45 11.93
C ASP A 36 -25.68 5.60 10.58
N VAL A 37 -25.36 6.84 10.17
CA VAL A 37 -24.62 7.11 8.93
C VAL A 37 -23.22 6.51 8.98
N SER A 38 -22.53 6.64 10.10
CA SER A 38 -21.19 6.07 10.29
C SER A 38 -21.22 4.54 10.21
N LEU A 39 -22.18 3.89 10.87
CA LEU A 39 -22.34 2.44 10.82
C LEU A 39 -22.64 1.96 9.40
N LEU A 40 -23.58 2.62 8.70
CA LEU A 40 -23.98 2.27 7.34
C LEU A 40 -22.82 2.42 6.35
N LEU A 41 -22.04 3.50 6.45
CA LEU A 41 -20.88 3.72 5.59
C LEU A 41 -19.82 2.64 5.82
N ASN A 42 -19.54 2.33 7.09
CA ASN A 42 -18.58 1.30 7.47
C ASN A 42 -19.01 -0.10 6.99
N GLU A 43 -20.31 -0.42 7.06
CA GLU A 43 -20.84 -1.70 6.62
C GLU A 43 -20.77 -1.84 5.09
N GLN A 44 -21.17 -0.81 4.34
CA GLN A 44 -21.06 -0.82 2.87
C GLN A 44 -19.61 -0.97 2.39
N ASP A 45 -18.67 -0.27 3.01
CA ASP A 45 -17.25 -0.37 2.63
C ASP A 45 -16.61 -1.68 3.08
N ARG A 46 -17.08 -2.28 4.17
CA ARG A 46 -16.68 -3.63 4.57
C ARG A 46 -17.19 -4.67 3.58
N GLU A 47 -18.46 -4.56 3.19
CA GLU A 47 -19.07 -5.50 2.25
C GLU A 47 -18.44 -5.43 0.88
N LYS A 48 -18.17 -4.22 0.36
CA LYS A 48 -17.41 -4.04 -0.89
C LYS A 48 -16.04 -4.70 -0.84
N ARG A 49 -15.31 -4.53 0.27
CA ARG A 49 -14.00 -5.16 0.47
C ARG A 49 -14.09 -6.67 0.55
N ARG A 50 -15.11 -7.20 1.24
CA ARG A 50 -15.37 -8.63 1.34
C ARG A 50 -15.62 -9.23 -0.04
N LEU A 51 -16.51 -8.63 -0.83
CA LEU A 51 -16.82 -9.09 -2.19
C LEU A 51 -15.59 -9.06 -3.11
N LEU A 52 -14.81 -7.99 -3.06
CA LEU A 52 -13.58 -7.89 -3.85
C LEU A 52 -12.55 -8.96 -3.46
N GLN A 53 -12.44 -9.25 -2.16
CA GLN A 53 -11.57 -10.30 -1.66
C GLN A 53 -12.06 -11.69 -2.07
N GLU A 54 -13.36 -11.96 -1.97
CA GLU A 54 -13.96 -13.23 -2.41
C GLU A 54 -13.79 -13.46 -3.92
N GLU A 55 -13.95 -12.42 -4.74
CA GLU A 55 -13.72 -12.47 -6.18
C GLU A 55 -12.24 -12.78 -6.50
N TRP A 56 -11.31 -12.09 -5.83
CA TRP A 56 -9.89 -12.32 -5.98
C TRP A 56 -9.47 -13.74 -5.57
N ASP A 57 -9.97 -14.21 -4.42
CA ASP A 57 -9.68 -15.55 -3.91
C ASP A 57 -10.27 -16.63 -4.83
N GLY A 58 -11.46 -16.39 -5.38
CA GLY A 58 -12.08 -17.23 -6.41
C GLY A 58 -11.23 -17.32 -7.67
N TRP A 59 -10.81 -16.18 -8.20
CA TRP A 59 -9.93 -16.10 -9.37
C TRP A 59 -8.60 -16.82 -9.15
N LEU A 60 -7.95 -16.62 -8.00
CA LEU A 60 -6.72 -17.33 -7.64
C LEU A 60 -6.92 -18.83 -7.56
N LYS A 61 -8.06 -19.28 -7.01
CA LYS A 61 -8.37 -20.70 -6.90
C LYS A 61 -8.58 -21.35 -8.27
N GLU A 62 -9.29 -20.69 -9.17
CA GLU A 62 -9.48 -21.16 -10.55
C GLU A 62 -8.13 -21.26 -11.28
N TRP A 63 -7.27 -20.25 -11.18
CA TRP A 63 -5.94 -20.30 -11.77
C TRP A 63 -5.06 -21.40 -11.20
N LYS A 64 -5.07 -21.60 -9.87
CA LYS A 64 -4.33 -22.70 -9.24
C LYS A 64 -4.84 -24.06 -9.71
N GLN A 65 -6.16 -24.21 -9.87
CA GLN A 65 -6.76 -25.43 -10.35
C GLN A 65 -6.33 -25.72 -11.80
N LEU A 66 -6.47 -24.73 -12.69
CA LEU A 66 -6.03 -24.85 -14.09
C LEU A 66 -4.54 -25.18 -14.18
N HIS A 67 -3.71 -24.52 -13.38
CA HIS A 67 -2.28 -24.76 -13.35
C HIS A 67 -1.90 -26.19 -12.92
N GLU A 68 -2.60 -26.74 -11.94
CA GLU A 68 -2.41 -28.13 -11.50
C GLU A 68 -2.97 -29.13 -12.52
N GLU A 69 -4.10 -28.83 -13.17
CA GLU A 69 -4.65 -29.65 -14.26
C GLU A 69 -3.69 -29.72 -15.46
N GLU A 70 -3.09 -28.58 -15.83
CA GLU A 70 -2.12 -28.49 -16.92
C GLU A 70 -0.73 -29.01 -16.56
N LYS A 71 -0.46 -29.35 -15.30
CA LYS A 71 0.86 -29.77 -14.82
C LYS A 71 1.39 -30.99 -15.57
N ILE A 72 0.56 -32.01 -15.79
CA ILE A 72 0.96 -33.23 -16.49
C ILE A 72 1.31 -32.91 -17.95
N TYR A 73 0.52 -32.06 -18.60
CA TYR A 73 0.79 -31.62 -19.96
C TYR A 73 2.09 -30.80 -20.04
N ARG A 74 2.33 -29.90 -19.09
CA ARG A 74 3.56 -29.10 -19.02
C ARG A 74 4.80 -29.97 -18.74
N GLN A 75 4.64 -31.03 -17.95
CA GLN A 75 5.70 -32.01 -17.68
C GLN A 75 6.01 -32.86 -18.94
N ASP A 76 4.99 -33.29 -19.69
CA ASP A 76 5.16 -34.04 -20.94
C ASP A 76 5.89 -33.22 -22.01
N LEU A 77 5.60 -31.91 -22.09
CA LEU A 77 6.34 -30.96 -22.94
C LEU A 77 7.82 -30.80 -22.57
N ARG A 78 8.25 -31.30 -21.40
CA ARG A 78 9.64 -31.27 -20.91
C ARG A 78 10.21 -32.68 -20.73
N ASP A 79 9.78 -33.62 -21.57
CA ASP A 79 10.25 -35.02 -21.57
C ASP A 79 10.08 -35.72 -20.20
N GLY A 80 9.10 -35.28 -19.39
CA GLY A 80 8.83 -35.85 -18.08
C GLY A 80 9.46 -35.11 -16.89
N GLU A 81 10.22 -34.03 -17.10
CA GLU A 81 10.92 -33.31 -16.02
C GLU A 81 9.98 -32.39 -15.20
N PRO A 82 9.85 -32.60 -13.87
CA PRO A 82 8.99 -31.80 -13.01
C PRO A 82 9.66 -30.47 -12.61
N SER A 83 9.59 -29.48 -13.50
CA SER A 83 10.23 -28.17 -13.30
C SER A 83 9.43 -27.15 -12.47
N ASP A 84 8.23 -27.47 -12.01
CA ASP A 84 7.38 -26.55 -11.22
C ASP A 84 7.81 -26.41 -9.75
N ALA A 85 8.82 -27.16 -9.30
CA ALA A 85 9.42 -26.98 -7.99
C ALA A 85 10.45 -25.84 -8.01
N GLU A 86 10.19 -24.73 -7.30
CA GLU A 86 11.20 -23.73 -6.94
C GLU A 86 12.27 -24.39 -6.02
N GLU A 87 13.59 -24.18 -6.14
CA GLU A 87 14.44 -23.27 -6.90
C GLU A 87 15.64 -24.09 -7.42
N GLU A 88 15.97 -24.04 -8.72
CA GLU A 88 17.24 -24.64 -9.19
C GLU A 88 18.41 -23.64 -9.12
N TYR A 89 18.14 -22.35 -8.86
CA TYR A 89 19.14 -21.28 -8.89
C TYR A 89 19.06 -20.39 -7.65
N GLU A 90 20.14 -20.37 -6.87
CA GLU A 90 20.38 -19.37 -5.82
C GLU A 90 20.98 -18.11 -6.47
N ALA A 91 20.26 -17.00 -6.45
CA ALA A 91 20.79 -15.72 -6.93
C ALA A 91 21.87 -15.20 -5.96
N LYS A 92 23.14 -15.28 -6.36
CA LYS A 92 24.28 -14.66 -5.64
C LYS A 92 24.70 -13.36 -6.29
N GLU A 93 24.78 -12.30 -5.49
CA GLU A 93 25.32 -11.00 -5.88
C GLU A 93 26.85 -11.09 -5.91
N VAL A 94 27.47 -10.83 -7.07
CA VAL A 94 28.92 -10.86 -7.27
C VAL A 94 29.39 -9.47 -7.67
N GLU A 95 30.14 -8.82 -6.79
CA GLU A 95 30.82 -7.56 -7.07
C GLU A 95 32.17 -7.84 -7.73
N VAL A 96 32.42 -7.25 -8.91
CA VAL A 96 33.69 -7.35 -9.63
C VAL A 96 34.33 -5.96 -9.67
N GLU A 97 35.43 -5.78 -8.95
CA GLU A 97 36.25 -4.57 -9.02
C GLU A 97 37.35 -4.75 -10.07
N GLU A 98 37.35 -3.89 -11.11
CA GLU A 98 38.40 -3.84 -12.13
C GLU A 98 39.21 -2.55 -11.95
N ILE A 99 40.52 -2.68 -11.72
CA ILE A 99 41.44 -1.54 -11.63
C ILE A 99 41.83 -1.16 -13.06
N LEU A 100 41.27 -0.06 -13.57
CA LEU A 100 41.40 0.35 -14.97
C LEU A 100 42.79 0.85 -15.35
N ASP A 101 43.50 1.51 -14.43
CA ASP A 101 44.84 2.03 -14.68
C ASP A 101 45.58 2.33 -13.36
N VAL A 102 46.88 2.09 -13.33
CA VAL A 102 47.76 2.41 -12.20
C VAL A 102 48.89 3.29 -12.72
N THR A 103 48.91 4.54 -12.28
CA THR A 103 49.97 5.49 -12.64
C THR A 103 50.92 5.65 -11.46
N GLU A 104 52.20 5.33 -11.69
CA GLU A 104 53.30 5.61 -10.75
C GLU A 104 54.14 6.77 -11.30
N GLU A 105 54.22 7.88 -10.56
CA GLU A 105 55.14 8.98 -10.86
C GLU A 105 56.37 8.90 -9.95
N ILE A 106 57.56 8.97 -10.56
CA ILE A 106 58.82 9.08 -9.83
C ILE A 106 59.10 10.55 -9.56
N VAL A 107 58.95 10.97 -8.31
CA VAL A 107 59.29 12.33 -7.86
C VAL A 107 60.81 12.45 -7.71
N ASN A 108 61.47 13.07 -8.68
CA ASN A 108 62.86 13.48 -8.53
C ASN A 108 62.92 14.79 -7.73
N PHE A 109 63.35 14.71 -6.47
CA PHE A 109 63.74 15.89 -5.70
C PHE A 109 65.03 16.43 -6.32
N ALA A 110 64.93 17.48 -7.13
CA ALA A 110 66.06 18.26 -7.57
C ALA A 110 66.52 19.13 -6.39
N ASP A 111 67.64 18.76 -5.76
CA ASP A 111 68.37 19.65 -4.89
C ASP A 111 68.93 20.81 -5.75
N GLU A 112 68.30 21.97 -5.62
CA GLU A 112 68.90 23.26 -5.92
C GLU A 112 70.23 23.36 -5.14
N GLN A 113 71.41 23.39 -5.80
CA GLN A 113 72.55 24.23 -5.41
C GLN A 113 73.50 24.52 -6.60
N GLU A 114 73.71 25.83 -6.80
CA GLU A 114 74.74 26.60 -7.55
C GLU A 114 74.86 26.52 -9.08
#